data_AF-A0A2S2CL37-F1
#
_entry.id   AF-A0A2S2CL37-F1
#
_cell.length_a   1.000
_cell.length_b   1.000
_cell.length_c   1.000
_cell.angle_alpha   90.00
_cell.angle_beta   90.00
_cell.angle_gamma   90.00
#
_symmetry.space_group_name_H-M   'P 1'
#
loop_
_entity.id
_entity.type
_entity.pdbx_description
1 polymer ?
#
loop_
_entity_poly.entity_id
_entity_poly.type
_entity_poly.pdbx_seq_one_letter_code
_entity_poly.pdbx_strand_id
1 'polypeptide(L)'
;MDGVRSAKAMERLFIVGIDVDNGMASKELDRIVRERGVFCIRYTTHSSGREVTEVSRDDLNRFLRESPEADVRDYLTTKKRFIPAIAETAEVIEEKQTGSGIVTRIKHAPMPKNRLVFILAQPWSVADYPTQAEALAAWRRSYLAFAAWLGIQVDEACTDVSRLYFTPRHSDGAPYEAVVHEGKAVDIFALPSVKTDASATSNPFLAAASAMGAKVEGSADDLMRKLKRWAATGYADTFLIADALEARSPDVLHPEKDRGDVHHIECPFQDEHTDPSAFGGSFVINAGESHKGGFVIGCQHNACTGRDRLDFLAEMIKRDWLTTEDLCADEFQIEVGGAEGRPTHGELFLGERTNVQPRESANLGDGTVFKHASNQNALSDAALADALLKDVAKLYRFNTDRREWMRFDANRLIWEFGASDHLRNDVTNGL
;
A
#
# COMPACT_ATOMS: atom_id res chain seq x y z
N MET A 1 -11.86 16.70 -20.98
CA MET A 1 -11.47 15.31 -20.67
C MET A 1 -12.56 14.40 -21.21
N ASP A 2 -12.22 13.41 -22.05
CA ASP A 2 -13.17 12.62 -22.86
C ASP A 2 -13.99 11.56 -22.06
N GLY A 3 -14.24 11.78 -20.77
CA GLY A 3 -15.00 10.86 -19.92
C GLY A 3 -14.40 9.45 -19.76
N VAL A 4 -13.22 9.19 -20.30
CA VAL A 4 -12.55 7.90 -20.23
C VAL A 4 -12.05 7.67 -18.82
N ARG A 5 -12.59 6.65 -18.17
CA ARG A 5 -12.19 6.25 -16.83
C ARG A 5 -11.17 5.12 -16.93
N SER A 6 -9.90 5.52 -16.86
CA SER A 6 -8.75 4.61 -16.76
C SER A 6 -7.80 5.14 -15.69
N ALA A 7 -6.92 4.28 -15.16
CA ALA A 7 -5.91 4.72 -14.20
C ALA A 7 -5.10 5.93 -14.72
N LYS A 8 -4.85 5.98 -16.03
CA LYS A 8 -4.11 7.08 -16.69
C LYS A 8 -4.87 8.40 -16.74
N ALA A 9 -6.20 8.37 -16.65
CA ALA A 9 -7.06 9.55 -16.72
C ALA A 9 -7.47 10.09 -15.34
N MET A 10 -7.10 9.40 -14.26
CA MET A 10 -7.40 9.85 -12.90
C MET A 10 -6.46 11.00 -12.52
N GLU A 11 -7.04 12.13 -12.08
CA GLU A 11 -6.28 13.31 -11.65
C GLU A 11 -6.21 13.41 -10.12
N ARG A 12 -7.36 13.21 -9.45
CA ARG A 12 -7.51 13.46 -8.01
C ARG A 12 -8.52 12.50 -7.39
N LEU A 13 -8.30 12.11 -6.13
CA LEU A 13 -9.19 11.30 -5.32
C LEU A 13 -9.45 11.97 -3.97
N PHE A 14 -10.71 11.95 -3.54
CA PHE A 14 -11.17 12.52 -2.26
C PHE A 14 -11.58 11.45 -1.25
N ILE A 15 -11.74 10.22 -1.74
CA ILE A 15 -12.25 9.10 -0.98
C ILE A 15 -11.39 7.88 -1.27
N VAL A 16 -11.31 6.98 -0.29
CA VAL A 16 -10.82 5.62 -0.48
C VAL A 16 -11.97 4.67 -0.17
N GLY A 17 -12.23 3.75 -1.08
CA GLY A 17 -13.23 2.69 -0.86
C GLY A 17 -12.56 1.34 -0.70
N ILE A 18 -13.03 0.53 0.23
CA ILE A 18 -12.59 -0.85 0.45
C ILE A 18 -13.73 -1.80 0.06
N ASP A 19 -13.47 -2.69 -0.90
CA ASP A 19 -14.36 -3.78 -1.28
C ASP A 19 -14.13 -4.97 -0.33
N VAL A 20 -15.16 -5.40 0.37
CA VAL A 20 -15.13 -6.52 1.31
C VAL A 20 -16.01 -7.63 0.76
N ASP A 21 -15.39 -8.49 -0.05
CA ASP A 21 -16.03 -9.54 -0.82
C ASP A 21 -15.63 -10.96 -0.35
N ASN A 22 -15.21 -11.08 0.92
CA ASN A 22 -14.69 -12.31 1.52
C ASN A 22 -15.64 -12.99 2.54
N GLY A 23 -16.81 -12.40 2.80
CA GLY A 23 -17.78 -12.92 3.75
C GLY A 23 -17.68 -12.40 5.18
N MET A 24 -16.81 -11.43 5.46
CA MET A 24 -16.78 -10.78 6.78
C MET A 24 -18.12 -10.14 7.11
N ALA A 25 -18.64 -10.42 8.31
CA ALA A 25 -19.95 -9.95 8.74
C ALA A 25 -19.99 -8.42 8.90
N SER A 26 -21.12 -7.82 8.50
CA SER A 26 -21.37 -6.37 8.61
C SER A 26 -21.08 -5.81 10.00
N LYS A 27 -21.51 -6.51 11.07
CA LYS A 27 -21.30 -6.09 12.46
C LYS A 27 -19.83 -6.03 12.87
N GLU A 28 -19.01 -6.91 12.31
CA GLU A 28 -17.58 -6.94 12.59
C GLU A 28 -16.88 -5.76 11.91
N LEU A 29 -17.27 -5.43 10.67
CA LEU A 29 -16.80 -4.22 9.98
C LEU A 29 -17.21 -2.95 10.76
N ASP A 30 -18.45 -2.90 11.24
CA ASP A 30 -18.95 -1.80 12.07
C ASP A 30 -18.17 -1.66 13.38
N ARG A 31 -17.73 -2.77 13.99
CA ARG A 31 -16.88 -2.77 15.18
C ARG A 31 -15.50 -2.21 14.86
N ILE A 32 -14.84 -2.74 13.83
CA ILE A 32 -13.50 -2.31 13.38
C ILE A 32 -13.48 -0.81 13.14
N VAL A 33 -14.40 -0.29 12.32
CA VAL A 33 -14.47 1.14 11.98
C VAL A 33 -14.66 2.01 13.23
N ARG A 34 -15.57 1.62 14.13
CA ARG A 34 -15.87 2.37 15.35
C ARG A 34 -14.68 2.41 16.31
N GLU A 35 -13.98 1.29 16.49
CA GLU A 35 -12.77 1.20 17.32
C GLU A 35 -11.61 2.05 16.76
N ARG A 36 -11.55 2.19 15.44
CA ARG A 36 -10.58 3.06 14.78
C ARG A 36 -10.94 4.55 14.84
N GLY A 37 -12.19 4.90 15.16
CA GLY A 37 -12.64 6.28 15.30
C GLY A 37 -12.61 7.09 13.99
N VAL A 38 -12.81 6.42 12.85
CA VAL A 38 -12.73 7.01 11.51
C VAL A 38 -14.11 7.16 10.88
N PHE A 39 -14.32 8.23 10.13
CA PHE A 39 -15.55 8.45 9.38
C PHE A 39 -15.63 7.43 8.24
N CYS A 40 -16.74 6.71 8.17
CA CYS A 40 -16.95 5.68 7.15
C CYS A 40 -18.43 5.53 6.80
N ILE A 41 -18.71 5.32 5.51
CA ILE A 41 -20.01 4.86 5.05
C ILE A 41 -19.87 3.40 4.66
N ARG A 42 -20.48 2.49 5.42
CA ARG A 42 -20.60 1.08 5.06
C ARG A 42 -21.93 0.83 4.36
N TYR A 43 -21.93 0.04 3.29
CA TYR A 43 -23.16 -0.50 2.73
C TYR A 43 -22.98 -1.88 2.12
N THR A 44 -24.06 -2.66 2.08
CA THR A 44 -24.09 -3.95 1.40
C THR A 44 -24.10 -3.77 -0.12
N THR A 45 -23.41 -4.64 -0.85
CA THR A 45 -23.43 -4.62 -2.31
C THR A 45 -24.68 -5.29 -2.88
N HIS A 46 -24.97 -5.06 -4.17
CA HIS A 46 -26.06 -5.75 -4.87
C HIS A 46 -25.94 -7.28 -4.82
N SER A 47 -24.71 -7.81 -4.72
CA SER A 47 -24.47 -9.26 -4.66
C SER A 47 -24.37 -9.81 -3.23
N SER A 48 -24.68 -9.00 -2.22
CA SER A 48 -24.65 -9.45 -0.83
C SER A 48 -25.68 -10.57 -0.60
N GLY A 49 -25.27 -11.61 0.11
CA GLY A 49 -26.08 -12.81 0.36
C GLY A 49 -26.09 -13.82 -0.80
N ARG A 50 -25.39 -13.55 -1.90
CA ARG A 50 -25.25 -14.51 -3.00
C ARG A 50 -24.55 -15.78 -2.50
N GLU A 51 -25.08 -16.93 -2.87
CA GLU A 51 -24.63 -18.27 -2.45
C GLU A 51 -23.77 -18.98 -3.50
N VAL A 52 -23.51 -18.34 -4.64
CA VAL A 52 -22.75 -18.95 -5.75
C VAL A 52 -21.68 -17.99 -6.25
N THR A 53 -20.44 -18.46 -6.24
CA THR A 53 -19.29 -17.78 -6.82
C THR A 53 -18.83 -18.50 -8.09
N GLU A 54 -18.48 -17.74 -9.11
CA GLU A 54 -17.92 -18.24 -10.37
C GLU A 54 -16.42 -18.01 -10.37
N VAL A 55 -15.65 -19.07 -10.60
CA VAL A 55 -14.18 -19.01 -10.71
C VAL A 55 -13.76 -19.49 -12.09
N SER A 56 -12.73 -18.86 -12.68
CA SER A 56 -12.14 -19.33 -13.93
C SER A 56 -11.66 -20.77 -13.76
N ARG A 57 -12.10 -21.67 -14.65
CA ARG A 57 -11.68 -23.08 -14.61
C ARG A 57 -10.17 -23.19 -14.77
N ASP A 58 -9.59 -22.39 -15.66
CA ASP A 58 -8.16 -22.43 -15.95
C ASP A 58 -7.32 -21.94 -14.75
N ASP A 59 -7.81 -20.95 -14.01
CA ASP A 59 -7.13 -20.47 -12.79
C ASP A 59 -7.24 -21.46 -11.64
N LEU A 60 -8.41 -22.09 -11.48
CA LEU A 60 -8.59 -23.15 -10.49
C LEU A 60 -7.70 -24.35 -10.82
N ASN A 61 -7.70 -24.83 -12.06
CA ASN A 61 -6.87 -25.95 -12.50
C ASN A 61 -5.37 -25.64 -12.42
N ARG A 62 -4.97 -24.38 -12.65
CA ARG A 62 -3.57 -23.96 -12.45
C ARG A 62 -3.19 -24.06 -10.98
N PHE A 63 -4.01 -23.55 -10.08
CA PHE A 63 -3.78 -23.65 -8.64
C PHE A 63 -3.71 -25.10 -8.16
N LEU A 64 -4.65 -25.95 -8.56
CA LEU A 64 -4.66 -27.37 -8.16
C LEU A 64 -3.46 -28.15 -8.73
N ARG A 65 -2.93 -27.77 -9.90
CA ARG A 65 -1.68 -28.36 -10.43
C ARG A 65 -0.45 -27.93 -9.64
N GLU A 66 -0.40 -26.68 -9.23
CA GLU A 66 0.68 -26.13 -8.39
C GLU A 66 0.61 -26.62 -6.94
N SER A 67 -0.57 -27.09 -6.50
CA SER A 67 -0.81 -27.61 -5.15
C SER A 67 -1.71 -28.85 -5.21
N PRO A 68 -1.18 -30.04 -5.54
CA PRO A 68 -1.97 -31.25 -5.79
C PRO A 68 -2.82 -31.75 -4.62
N GLU A 69 -2.39 -31.44 -3.39
CA GLU A 69 -3.12 -31.79 -2.15
C GLU A 69 -4.20 -30.76 -1.79
N ALA A 70 -4.24 -29.62 -2.48
CA ALA A 70 -5.20 -28.57 -2.21
C ALA A 70 -6.55 -28.87 -2.88
N ASP A 71 -7.63 -28.37 -2.28
CA ASP A 71 -8.97 -28.45 -2.85
C ASP A 71 -9.54 -27.08 -3.26
N VAL A 72 -10.82 -27.05 -3.63
CA VAL A 72 -11.51 -25.81 -4.00
C VAL A 72 -11.60 -24.80 -2.84
N ARG A 73 -11.67 -25.27 -1.60
CA ARG A 73 -11.74 -24.43 -0.39
C ARG A 73 -10.41 -23.75 -0.17
N ASP A 74 -9.31 -24.46 -0.39
CA ASP A 74 -7.97 -23.88 -0.37
C ASP A 74 -7.81 -22.80 -1.43
N TYR A 75 -8.36 -23.00 -2.63
CA TYR A 75 -8.38 -21.94 -3.65
C TYR A 75 -9.16 -20.71 -3.17
N LEU A 76 -10.34 -20.91 -2.58
CA LEU A 76 -11.17 -19.81 -2.08
C LEU A 76 -10.52 -19.04 -0.94
N THR A 77 -9.84 -19.71 -0.01
CA THR A 77 -9.15 -19.05 1.11
C THR A 77 -7.85 -18.37 0.65
N THR A 78 -7.06 -19.01 -0.19
CA THR A 78 -5.72 -18.50 -0.57
C THR A 78 -5.78 -17.46 -1.69
N LYS A 79 -6.53 -17.73 -2.77
CA LYS A 79 -6.59 -16.85 -3.95
C LYS A 79 -7.74 -15.87 -3.87
N LYS A 80 -8.92 -16.29 -3.38
CA LYS A 80 -10.10 -15.41 -3.26
C LYS A 80 -10.26 -14.76 -1.89
N ARG A 81 -9.40 -15.11 -0.92
CA ARG A 81 -9.37 -14.53 0.43
C ARG A 81 -10.66 -14.69 1.22
N PHE A 82 -11.46 -15.72 0.91
CA PHE A 82 -12.68 -16.02 1.67
C PHE A 82 -12.34 -16.36 3.11
N ILE A 83 -13.16 -15.90 4.05
CA ILE A 83 -13.00 -16.32 5.44
C ILE A 83 -13.30 -17.83 5.58
N PRO A 84 -12.64 -18.54 6.50
CA PRO A 84 -12.82 -19.99 6.66
C PRO A 84 -14.28 -20.41 6.78
N ALA A 85 -15.08 -19.67 7.56
CA ALA A 85 -16.50 -19.95 7.78
C ALA A 85 -17.36 -20.00 6.50
N ILE A 86 -16.97 -19.28 5.43
CA ILE A 86 -17.64 -19.39 4.13
C ILE A 86 -17.00 -20.48 3.28
N ALA A 87 -15.67 -20.53 3.21
CA ALA A 87 -14.94 -21.48 2.37
C ALA A 87 -15.20 -22.95 2.77
N GLU A 88 -15.36 -23.25 4.06
CA GLU A 88 -15.68 -24.60 4.56
C GLU A 88 -17.01 -25.13 4.00
N THR A 89 -17.97 -24.25 3.77
CA THR A 89 -19.30 -24.59 3.20
C THR A 89 -19.29 -24.76 1.69
N ALA A 90 -18.13 -24.56 1.05
CA ALA A 90 -18.04 -24.51 -0.40
C ALA A 90 -18.12 -25.91 -1.04
N GLU A 91 -18.90 -26.01 -2.11
CA GLU A 91 -19.08 -27.22 -2.92
C GLU A 91 -19.14 -26.85 -4.40
N VAL A 92 -18.39 -27.56 -5.25
CA VAL A 92 -18.47 -27.42 -6.70
C VAL A 92 -19.81 -27.98 -7.18
N ILE A 93 -20.59 -27.17 -7.88
CA ILE A 93 -21.91 -27.58 -8.37
C ILE A 93 -21.93 -27.90 -9.87
N GLU A 94 -21.27 -27.09 -10.70
CA GLU A 94 -21.24 -27.30 -12.16
C GLU A 94 -20.07 -26.56 -12.81
N GLU A 95 -19.65 -27.00 -13.99
CA GLU A 95 -18.91 -26.16 -14.94
C GLU A 95 -19.88 -25.54 -15.94
N LYS A 96 -19.66 -24.27 -16.28
CA LYS A 96 -20.53 -23.53 -17.18
C LYS A 96 -19.72 -22.71 -18.17
N GLN A 97 -20.08 -22.80 -19.45
CA GLN A 97 -19.58 -21.87 -20.47
C GLN A 97 -20.26 -20.50 -20.29
N THR A 98 -19.45 -19.46 -20.20
CA THR A 98 -19.89 -18.05 -20.14
C THR A 98 -19.26 -17.26 -21.29
N GLY A 99 -19.67 -16.01 -21.47
CA GLY A 99 -19.03 -15.10 -22.44
C GLY A 99 -17.54 -14.83 -22.15
N SER A 100 -17.10 -15.07 -20.90
CA SER A 100 -15.71 -14.93 -20.45
C SER A 100 -14.92 -16.25 -20.43
N GLY A 101 -15.49 -17.34 -20.95
CA GLY A 101 -14.88 -18.68 -20.95
C GLY A 101 -15.57 -19.64 -19.98
N ILE A 102 -14.90 -20.77 -19.71
CA ILE A 102 -15.44 -21.82 -18.83
C ILE A 102 -15.17 -21.44 -17.38
N VAL A 103 -16.23 -21.42 -16.58
CA VAL A 103 -16.16 -21.17 -15.13
C VAL A 103 -16.63 -22.39 -14.35
N THR A 104 -15.99 -22.63 -13.21
CA THR A 104 -16.48 -23.55 -12.19
C THR A 104 -17.36 -22.77 -11.24
N ARG A 105 -18.62 -23.19 -11.07
CA ARG A 105 -19.56 -22.60 -10.12
C ARG A 105 -19.44 -23.33 -8.80
N ILE A 106 -19.26 -22.54 -7.74
CA ILE A 106 -19.07 -23.03 -6.39
C ILE A 106 -20.19 -22.47 -5.53
N LYS A 107 -21.00 -23.36 -4.96
CA LYS A 107 -22.03 -23.00 -3.98
C LYS A 107 -21.38 -22.88 -2.61
N HIS A 108 -21.79 -21.91 -1.81
CA HIS A 108 -21.37 -21.70 -0.43
C HIS A 108 -22.50 -21.04 0.36
N ALA A 109 -22.35 -20.94 1.68
CA ALA A 109 -23.31 -20.22 2.54
C ALA A 109 -23.52 -18.77 2.06
N PRO A 110 -24.70 -18.15 2.30
CA PRO A 110 -24.96 -16.77 1.94
C PRO A 110 -23.84 -15.84 2.42
N MET A 111 -23.17 -15.19 1.47
CA MET A 111 -21.96 -14.44 1.78
C MET A 111 -22.24 -12.94 1.88
N PRO A 112 -22.02 -12.31 3.05
CA PRO A 112 -22.07 -10.86 3.17
C PRO A 112 -21.02 -10.21 2.27
N LYS A 113 -21.44 -9.20 1.51
CA LYS A 113 -20.55 -8.39 0.68
C LYS A 113 -20.78 -6.94 1.01
N ASN A 114 -19.73 -6.26 1.44
CA ASN A 114 -19.80 -4.90 1.94
C ASN A 114 -18.81 -4.00 1.21
N ARG A 115 -19.13 -2.71 1.17
CA ARG A 115 -18.20 -1.66 0.80
C ARG A 115 -18.09 -0.68 1.93
N LEU A 116 -16.86 -0.25 2.19
CA LEU A 116 -16.54 0.80 3.13
C LEU A 116 -16.02 1.99 2.34
N VAL A 117 -16.56 3.18 2.56
CA VAL A 117 -16.09 4.41 1.91
C VAL A 117 -15.62 5.38 2.99
N PHE A 118 -14.36 5.76 2.92
CA PHE A 118 -13.72 6.71 3.85
C PHE A 118 -13.39 8.00 3.12
N ILE A 119 -13.51 9.12 3.83
CA ILE A 119 -13.10 10.44 3.33
C ILE A 119 -11.63 10.64 3.64
N LEU A 120 -10.83 11.03 2.63
CA LEU A 120 -9.43 11.36 2.85
C LEU A 120 -9.31 12.71 3.55
N ALA A 121 -8.40 12.81 4.52
CA ALA A 121 -8.12 14.04 5.25
C ALA A 121 -7.58 15.14 4.32
N GLN A 122 -6.81 14.75 3.30
CA GLN A 122 -6.40 15.58 2.17
C GLN A 122 -6.68 14.84 0.87
N PRO A 123 -7.13 15.51 -0.20
CA PRO A 123 -7.27 14.88 -1.51
C PRO A 123 -5.91 14.38 -2.00
N TRP A 124 -5.86 13.15 -2.51
CA TRP A 124 -4.70 12.65 -3.23
C TRP A 124 -4.73 13.18 -4.67
N SER A 125 -3.61 13.67 -5.18
CA SER A 125 -3.49 14.23 -6.53
C SER A 125 -2.29 13.66 -7.25
N VAL A 126 -2.47 13.23 -8.51
CA VAL A 126 -1.37 12.73 -9.36
C VAL A 126 -0.32 13.81 -9.58
N ALA A 127 -0.73 15.09 -9.62
CA ALA A 127 0.16 16.23 -9.80
C ALA A 127 1.15 16.44 -8.64
N ASP A 128 0.92 15.80 -7.49
CA ASP A 128 1.81 15.90 -6.32
C ASP A 128 3.05 14.99 -6.46
N TYR A 129 3.15 14.24 -7.56
CA TYR A 129 4.21 13.26 -7.82
C TYR A 129 4.95 13.59 -9.13
N PRO A 130 6.26 13.30 -9.22
CA PRO A 130 7.05 13.51 -10.43
C PRO A 130 6.51 12.76 -11.66
N THR A 131 6.02 11.54 -11.46
CA THR A 131 5.46 10.71 -12.52
C THR A 131 4.14 10.08 -12.11
N GLN A 132 3.28 9.83 -13.09
CA GLN A 132 2.03 9.09 -12.86
C GLN A 132 2.28 7.69 -12.32
N ALA A 133 3.35 7.02 -12.75
CA ALA A 133 3.71 5.69 -12.25
C ALA A 133 4.02 5.72 -10.75
N GLU A 134 4.77 6.72 -10.28
CA GLU A 134 5.04 6.93 -8.86
C GLU A 134 3.77 7.24 -8.07
N ALA A 135 2.89 8.08 -8.61
CA ALA A 135 1.60 8.37 -7.98
C ALA A 135 0.76 7.09 -7.77
N LEU A 136 0.65 6.27 -8.82
CA LEU A 136 -0.09 5.00 -8.78
C LEU A 136 0.55 4.00 -7.80
N ALA A 137 1.88 3.93 -7.76
CA ALA A 137 2.60 3.09 -6.82
C ALA A 137 2.42 3.55 -5.37
N ALA A 138 2.46 4.87 -5.11
CA ALA A 138 2.20 5.44 -3.80
C ALA A 138 0.76 5.15 -3.34
N TRP A 139 -0.23 5.37 -4.20
CA TRP A 139 -1.62 5.02 -3.93
C TRP A 139 -1.77 3.54 -3.57
N ARG A 140 -1.22 2.63 -4.40
CA ARG A 140 -1.29 1.19 -4.17
C ARG A 140 -0.68 0.78 -2.83
N ARG A 141 0.50 1.31 -2.49
CA ARG A 141 1.15 1.04 -1.19
C ARG A 141 0.28 1.50 -0.02
N SER A 142 -0.20 2.75 -0.06
CA SER A 142 -1.02 3.34 0.99
C SER A 142 -2.39 2.66 1.13
N TYR A 143 -3.01 2.27 0.03
CA TYR A 143 -4.25 1.50 0.01
C TYR A 143 -4.09 0.16 0.75
N LEU A 144 -3.03 -0.58 0.45
CA LEU A 144 -2.76 -1.88 1.08
C LEU A 144 -2.37 -1.72 2.55
N ALA A 145 -1.59 -0.69 2.88
CA ALA A 145 -1.28 -0.33 4.26
C ALA A 145 -2.54 -0.04 5.07
N PHE A 146 -3.47 0.72 4.49
CA PHE A 146 -4.74 1.04 5.12
C PHE A 146 -5.64 -0.18 5.29
N ALA A 147 -5.78 -1.03 4.28
CA ALA A 147 -6.55 -2.27 4.38
C ALA A 147 -6.03 -3.18 5.50
N ALA A 148 -4.71 -3.35 5.61
CA ALA A 148 -4.12 -4.14 6.68
C ALA A 148 -4.18 -3.46 8.06
N TRP A 149 -4.12 -2.12 8.15
CA TRP A 149 -4.39 -1.40 9.40
C TRP A 149 -5.83 -1.61 9.90
N LEU A 150 -6.80 -1.71 8.97
CA LEU A 150 -8.18 -2.11 9.28
C LEU A 150 -8.30 -3.61 9.61
N GLY A 151 -7.29 -4.43 9.33
CA GLY A 151 -7.37 -5.89 9.47
C GLY A 151 -8.25 -6.56 8.41
N ILE A 152 -8.44 -5.90 7.26
CA ILE A 152 -9.30 -6.36 6.18
C ILE A 152 -8.44 -6.87 5.03
N GLN A 153 -8.69 -8.11 4.60
CA GLN A 153 -8.07 -8.66 3.40
C GLN A 153 -8.81 -8.17 2.15
N VAL A 154 -8.06 -7.66 1.19
CA VAL A 154 -8.57 -7.07 -0.06
C VAL A 154 -7.97 -7.75 -1.28
N ASP A 155 -8.73 -7.82 -2.36
CA ASP A 155 -8.22 -8.25 -3.67
C ASP A 155 -7.28 -7.18 -4.24
N GLU A 156 -6.17 -7.62 -4.85
CA GLU A 156 -5.16 -6.74 -5.45
C GLU A 156 -5.76 -5.78 -6.49
N ALA A 157 -6.77 -6.21 -7.23
CA ALA A 157 -7.46 -5.40 -8.23
C ALA A 157 -8.21 -4.20 -7.61
N CYS A 158 -8.35 -4.12 -6.28
CA CYS A 158 -8.90 -2.97 -5.59
C CYS A 158 -7.90 -1.80 -5.45
N THR A 159 -6.63 -2.01 -5.78
CA THR A 159 -5.58 -0.98 -5.70
C THR A 159 -5.58 0.01 -6.86
N ASP A 160 -6.42 -0.20 -7.88
CA ASP A 160 -6.54 0.69 -9.04
C ASP A 160 -7.27 2.00 -8.66
N VAL A 161 -6.62 3.15 -8.87
CA VAL A 161 -7.16 4.50 -8.62
C VAL A 161 -8.44 4.81 -9.39
N SER A 162 -8.69 4.13 -10.51
CA SER A 162 -9.88 4.31 -11.34
C SER A 162 -11.05 3.45 -10.86
N ARG A 163 -10.90 2.68 -9.78
CA ARG A 163 -11.95 1.82 -9.24
C ARG A 163 -12.91 2.56 -8.30
N LEU A 164 -13.85 3.34 -8.86
CA LEU A 164 -15.14 3.58 -8.19
C LEU A 164 -15.97 2.30 -8.09
N TYR A 165 -16.62 2.21 -6.94
CA TYR A 165 -17.73 1.34 -6.67
C TYR A 165 -19.06 1.92 -7.16
N PHE A 166 -19.99 1.05 -7.54
CA PHE A 166 -21.38 1.45 -7.71
C PHE A 166 -21.91 2.03 -6.40
N THR A 167 -22.73 3.08 -6.51
CA THR A 167 -23.51 3.60 -5.38
C THR A 167 -24.31 2.47 -4.71
N PRO A 168 -24.71 2.62 -3.44
CA PRO A 168 -25.52 1.62 -2.75
C PRO A 168 -26.74 1.20 -3.59
N ARG A 169 -26.84 -0.09 -3.89
CA ARG A 169 -27.91 -0.72 -4.69
C ARG A 169 -28.11 -2.15 -4.19
N HIS A 170 -29.35 -2.63 -4.22
CA HIS A 170 -29.73 -4.00 -3.91
C HIS A 170 -30.75 -4.50 -4.93
N SER A 171 -30.89 -5.83 -5.07
CA SER A 171 -31.99 -6.40 -5.84
C SER A 171 -33.31 -6.19 -5.11
N ASP A 172 -34.41 -6.20 -5.86
CA ASP A 172 -35.74 -6.03 -5.26
C ASP A 172 -36.02 -7.12 -4.22
N GLY A 173 -36.58 -6.72 -3.08
CA GLY A 173 -36.86 -7.60 -1.92
C GLY A 173 -35.65 -8.17 -1.16
N ALA A 174 -34.40 -7.93 -1.60
CA ALA A 174 -33.23 -8.42 -0.89
C ALA A 174 -32.92 -7.59 0.37
N PRO A 175 -32.44 -8.22 1.45
CA PRO A 175 -32.00 -7.49 2.64
C PRO A 175 -30.80 -6.61 2.31
N TYR A 176 -30.80 -5.39 2.83
CA TYR A 176 -29.72 -4.44 2.65
C TYR A 176 -29.45 -3.67 3.93
N GLU A 177 -28.24 -3.15 4.05
CA GLU A 177 -27.83 -2.25 5.12
C GLU A 177 -26.99 -1.11 4.56
N ALA A 178 -27.18 0.09 5.10
CA ALA A 178 -26.28 1.22 4.93
C ALA A 178 -26.12 1.91 6.29
N VAL A 179 -24.88 2.07 6.73
CA VAL A 179 -24.54 2.61 8.05
C VAL A 179 -23.50 3.71 7.86
N VAL A 180 -23.74 4.85 8.49
CA VAL A 180 -22.77 5.94 8.57
C VAL A 180 -22.14 5.90 9.96
N HIS A 181 -20.82 5.83 9.99
CA HIS A 181 -20.02 5.92 11.22
C HIS A 181 -19.43 7.32 11.31
N GLU A 182 -19.70 7.99 12.44
CA GLU A 182 -19.05 9.24 12.78
C GLU A 182 -17.58 8.99 13.14
N GLY A 183 -16.70 9.94 12.80
CA GLY A 183 -15.28 9.83 13.10
C GLY A 183 -14.44 10.83 12.31
N LYS A 184 -13.12 10.62 12.30
CA LYS A 184 -12.16 11.48 11.60
C LYS A 184 -11.98 11.06 10.14
N ALA A 185 -11.72 12.02 9.27
CA ALA A 185 -11.18 11.73 7.95
C ALA A 185 -9.82 11.01 8.06
N VAL A 186 -9.48 10.19 7.08
CA VAL A 186 -8.30 9.32 7.13
C VAL A 186 -7.13 9.87 6.33
N ASP A 187 -5.92 9.77 6.87
CA ASP A 187 -4.69 9.93 6.11
C ASP A 187 -4.07 8.53 5.93
N ILE A 188 -4.30 7.95 4.75
CA ILE A 188 -3.77 6.61 4.43
C ILE A 188 -2.28 6.63 4.07
N PHE A 189 -1.71 7.81 3.81
CA PHE A 189 -0.30 7.98 3.44
C PHE A 189 0.61 8.08 4.66
N ALA A 190 0.06 8.51 5.80
CA ALA A 190 0.76 8.50 7.09
C ALA A 190 0.92 7.09 7.70
N LEU A 191 0.28 6.07 7.13
CA LEU A 191 0.36 4.71 7.65
C LEU A 191 1.66 4.01 7.21
N PRO A 192 2.31 3.24 8.10
CA PRO A 192 3.48 2.47 7.73
C PRO A 192 3.11 1.46 6.63
N SER A 193 3.93 1.38 5.59
CA SER A 193 3.68 0.49 4.44
C SER A 193 3.61 -0.97 4.88
N VAL A 194 2.58 -1.68 4.43
CA VAL A 194 2.42 -3.11 4.69
C VAL A 194 3.20 -3.89 3.65
N LYS A 195 4.07 -4.79 4.10
CA LYS A 195 4.80 -5.71 3.23
C LYS A 195 3.78 -6.54 2.45
N THR A 196 3.65 -6.29 1.16
CA THR A 196 2.90 -7.18 0.28
C THR A 196 3.72 -8.43 0.05
N ASP A 197 3.49 -9.45 0.87
CA ASP A 197 4.07 -10.78 0.66
C ASP A 197 3.41 -11.42 -0.57
N ALA A 198 3.89 -11.05 -1.76
CA ALA A 198 3.65 -11.81 -2.99
C ALA A 198 4.31 -13.22 -2.96
N SER A 199 4.94 -13.59 -1.85
CA SER A 199 5.56 -14.90 -1.59
C SER A 199 5.00 -15.61 -0.35
N ALA A 200 3.93 -15.11 0.29
CA ALA A 200 3.27 -15.84 1.37
C ALA A 200 2.28 -16.88 0.81
N THR A 201 2.82 -17.94 0.20
CA THR A 201 2.25 -19.27 0.40
C THR A 201 2.43 -19.58 1.88
N SER A 202 1.46 -19.21 2.70
CA SER A 202 1.40 -19.58 4.12
C SER A 202 1.14 -21.08 4.21
N ASN A 203 2.18 -21.89 4.02
CA ASN A 203 2.14 -23.30 4.33
C ASN A 203 2.08 -23.39 5.87
N PRO A 204 0.97 -23.88 6.47
CA PRO A 204 0.82 -23.97 7.93
C PRO A 204 1.93 -24.79 8.59
N PHE A 205 2.58 -25.68 7.82
CA PHE A 205 3.75 -26.44 8.24
C PHE A 205 5.04 -25.59 8.43
N LEU A 206 5.23 -24.52 7.66
CA LEU A 206 6.37 -23.61 7.84
C LEU A 206 6.19 -22.68 9.06
N ALA A 207 4.95 -22.33 9.38
CA ALA A 207 4.63 -21.58 10.61
C ALA A 207 4.93 -22.42 11.88
N ALA A 208 4.68 -23.74 11.82
CA ALA A 208 5.07 -24.67 12.88
C ALA A 208 6.59 -24.88 12.99
N ALA A 209 7.32 -24.87 11.86
CA ALA A 209 8.78 -24.96 11.86
C ALA A 209 9.45 -23.69 12.42
N SER A 210 8.88 -22.51 12.18
CA SER A 210 9.36 -21.25 12.77
C SER A 210 9.13 -21.19 14.29
N ALA A 211 8.08 -21.84 14.79
CA ALA A 211 7.84 -22.00 16.23
C ALA A 211 8.82 -22.97 16.92
N MET A 212 9.56 -23.79 16.16
CA MET A 212 10.45 -24.83 16.68
C MET A 212 11.95 -24.46 16.69
N GLY A 213 12.31 -23.24 16.29
CA GLY A 213 13.62 -22.66 16.60
C GLY A 213 14.81 -23.27 15.87
N ALA A 214 15.26 -22.61 14.80
CA ALA A 214 16.65 -22.62 14.37
C ALA A 214 17.01 -21.23 13.81
N LYS A 215 17.62 -20.39 14.64
CA LYS A 215 18.32 -19.19 14.15
C LYS A 215 19.61 -19.66 13.48
N VAL A 216 19.64 -19.68 12.16
CA VAL A 216 20.90 -19.73 11.42
C VAL A 216 21.22 -18.29 10.99
N GLU A 217 21.97 -17.60 11.84
CA GLU A 217 22.62 -16.34 11.48
C GLU A 217 23.62 -16.63 10.35
N GLY A 218 23.58 -15.84 9.27
CA GLY A 218 24.51 -15.97 8.13
C GLY A 218 24.00 -16.75 6.90
N SER A 219 22.71 -17.12 6.82
CA SER A 219 22.13 -17.67 5.59
C SER A 219 21.89 -16.58 4.52
N ALA A 220 21.86 -16.94 3.23
CA ALA A 220 21.54 -16.02 2.14
C ALA A 220 20.19 -15.29 2.35
N ASP A 221 19.24 -15.97 3.00
CA ASP A 221 17.93 -15.42 3.38
C ASP A 221 18.01 -14.38 4.52
N ASP A 222 19.01 -14.48 5.42
CA ASP A 222 19.29 -13.47 6.45
C ASP A 222 19.87 -12.20 5.83
N LEU A 223 20.85 -12.32 4.95
CA LEU A 223 21.45 -11.18 4.25
C LEU A 223 20.39 -10.43 3.42
N MET A 224 19.60 -11.16 2.63
CA MET A 224 18.54 -10.56 1.83
C MET A 224 17.49 -9.84 2.69
N ARG A 225 17.15 -10.39 3.86
CA ARG A 225 16.25 -9.73 4.82
C ARG A 225 16.86 -8.45 5.40
N LYS A 226 18.17 -8.43 5.68
CA LYS A 226 18.90 -7.25 6.17
C LYS A 226 18.99 -6.17 5.10
N LEU A 227 19.31 -6.53 3.85
CA LEU A 227 19.34 -5.61 2.71
C LEU A 227 17.98 -4.97 2.43
N LYS A 228 16.89 -5.75 2.49
CA LYS A 228 15.53 -5.21 2.36
C LYS A 228 15.19 -4.21 3.48
N ARG A 229 15.67 -4.46 4.70
CA ARG A 229 15.50 -3.54 5.83
C ARG A 229 16.31 -2.26 5.62
N TRP A 230 17.57 -2.39 5.25
CA TRP A 230 18.46 -1.28 4.92
C TRP A 230 17.86 -0.40 3.82
N ALA A 231 17.39 -1.00 2.72
CA ALA A 231 16.76 -0.25 1.63
C ALA A 231 15.51 0.52 2.08
N ALA A 232 14.72 -0.03 3.01
CA ALA A 232 13.52 0.61 3.54
C ALA A 232 13.80 1.80 4.48
N THR A 233 15.05 2.02 4.91
CA THR A 233 15.44 3.13 5.80
C THR A 233 15.91 4.39 5.05
N GLY A 234 15.85 4.38 3.71
CA GLY A 234 16.26 5.51 2.87
C GLY A 234 17.73 5.50 2.46
N TYR A 235 18.55 4.58 2.97
CA TYR A 235 19.93 4.44 2.51
C TYR A 235 20.02 4.08 1.01
N ALA A 236 19.16 3.20 0.52
CA ALA A 236 19.13 2.87 -0.92
C ALA A 236 18.77 4.07 -1.81
N ASP A 237 18.07 5.06 -1.27
CA ASP A 237 17.67 6.26 -2.01
C ASP A 237 18.79 7.30 -2.10
N THR A 238 19.82 7.18 -1.25
CA THR A 238 20.99 8.07 -1.21
C THR A 238 22.32 7.37 -1.51
N PHE A 239 22.31 6.05 -1.75
CA PHE A 239 23.54 5.26 -1.90
C PHE A 239 24.27 5.53 -3.23
N LEU A 240 25.56 5.87 -3.13
CA LEU A 240 26.46 6.11 -4.24
C LEU A 240 27.21 4.81 -4.59
N ILE A 241 26.53 3.89 -5.27
CA ILE A 241 27.06 2.55 -5.57
C ILE A 241 28.30 2.56 -6.47
N ALA A 242 28.38 3.47 -7.45
CA ALA A 242 29.53 3.57 -8.35
C ALA A 242 30.75 4.05 -7.56
N ASP A 243 30.57 5.07 -6.72
CA ASP A 243 31.63 5.62 -5.87
C ASP A 243 32.11 4.59 -4.84
N ALA A 244 31.18 3.82 -4.26
CA ALA A 244 31.51 2.72 -3.35
C ALA A 244 32.35 1.63 -4.04
N LEU A 245 32.00 1.26 -5.28
CA LEU A 245 32.76 0.28 -6.06
C LEU A 245 34.12 0.82 -6.51
N GLU A 246 34.22 2.09 -6.91
CA GLU A 246 35.49 2.72 -7.25
C GLU A 246 36.44 2.74 -6.04
N ALA A 247 35.91 3.01 -4.84
CA ALA A 247 36.70 3.04 -3.62
C ALA A 247 37.10 1.66 -3.08
N ARG A 248 36.24 0.63 -3.21
CA ARG A 248 36.43 -0.68 -2.58
C ARG A 248 36.89 -1.78 -3.53
N SER A 249 36.51 -1.72 -4.80
CA SER A 249 36.79 -2.75 -5.80
C SER A 249 36.92 -2.16 -7.20
N PRO A 250 37.93 -1.29 -7.45
CA PRO A 250 38.06 -0.60 -8.73
C PRO A 250 38.28 -1.54 -9.93
N ASP A 251 38.83 -2.74 -9.70
CA ASP A 251 39.12 -3.72 -10.74
C ASP A 251 37.87 -4.28 -11.44
N VAL A 252 36.70 -4.14 -10.82
CA VAL A 252 35.43 -4.62 -11.41
C VAL A 252 34.78 -3.58 -12.31
N LEU A 253 35.30 -2.35 -12.36
CA LEU A 253 34.81 -1.27 -13.22
C LEU A 253 35.45 -1.35 -14.61
N HIS A 254 34.65 -1.02 -15.62
CA HIS A 254 35.05 -0.96 -17.03
C HIS A 254 34.83 0.45 -17.59
N PRO A 255 35.62 1.45 -17.13
CA PRO A 255 35.39 2.85 -17.45
C PRO A 255 35.48 3.15 -18.95
N GLU A 256 36.15 2.30 -19.73
CA GLU A 256 36.21 2.42 -21.19
C GLU A 256 34.85 2.21 -21.87
N LYS A 257 33.83 1.71 -21.15
CA LYS A 257 32.47 1.47 -21.65
C LYS A 257 31.44 2.45 -21.09
N ASP A 258 31.83 3.33 -20.18
CA ASP A 258 30.93 4.26 -19.48
C ASP A 258 30.20 5.20 -20.43
N ARG A 259 28.98 5.59 -20.03
CA ARG A 259 28.11 6.44 -20.84
C ARG A 259 27.40 7.47 -19.95
N GLY A 260 28.01 8.64 -19.81
CA GLY A 260 27.51 9.66 -18.88
C GLY A 260 27.55 9.10 -17.46
N ASP A 261 26.42 9.17 -16.76
CA ASP A 261 26.28 8.72 -15.37
C ASP A 261 26.09 7.18 -15.25
N VAL A 262 26.28 6.44 -16.34
CA VAL A 262 26.19 4.98 -16.36
C VAL A 262 27.59 4.37 -16.35
N HIS A 263 27.95 3.78 -15.21
CA HIS A 263 29.23 3.11 -15.01
C HIS A 263 29.11 1.61 -15.28
N HIS A 264 29.94 1.07 -16.16
CA HIS A 264 29.92 -0.36 -16.49
C HIS A 264 30.77 -1.14 -15.51
N ILE A 265 30.28 -2.31 -15.12
CA ILE A 265 30.95 -3.22 -14.19
C ILE A 265 30.99 -4.64 -14.74
N GLU A 266 31.87 -5.47 -14.18
CA GLU A 266 31.74 -6.91 -14.25
C GLU A 266 30.41 -7.35 -13.61
N CYS A 267 29.73 -8.35 -14.18
CA CYS A 267 28.51 -8.85 -13.59
C CYS A 267 28.81 -9.65 -12.31
N PRO A 268 28.15 -9.39 -11.17
CA PRO A 268 28.25 -10.27 -10.00
C PRO A 268 27.82 -11.72 -10.27
N PHE A 269 27.06 -11.98 -11.34
CA PHE A 269 26.65 -13.32 -11.77
C PHE A 269 27.38 -13.79 -13.03
N GLN A 270 28.61 -13.31 -13.28
CA GLN A 270 29.35 -13.61 -14.50
C GLN A 270 29.49 -15.11 -14.78
N ASP A 271 29.60 -15.94 -13.72
CA ASP A 271 29.72 -17.40 -13.82
C ASP A 271 28.46 -18.09 -14.36
N GLU A 272 27.30 -17.42 -14.32
CA GLU A 272 26.04 -17.94 -14.85
C GLU A 272 25.84 -17.59 -16.33
N HIS A 273 26.76 -16.82 -16.93
CA HIS A 273 26.70 -16.43 -18.33
C HIS A 273 27.21 -17.54 -19.26
N THR A 274 26.58 -17.68 -20.42
CA THR A 274 27.01 -18.64 -21.46
C THR A 274 28.34 -18.25 -22.11
N ASP A 275 28.69 -16.97 -22.08
CA ASP A 275 30.02 -16.45 -22.45
C ASP A 275 30.54 -15.52 -21.35
N PRO A 276 31.31 -16.07 -20.38
CA PRO A 276 31.89 -15.29 -19.27
C PRO A 276 32.96 -14.29 -19.71
N SER A 277 33.34 -14.24 -21.00
CA SER A 277 34.33 -13.27 -21.50
C SER A 277 33.71 -12.01 -22.10
N ALA A 278 32.38 -11.98 -22.27
CA ALA A 278 31.64 -10.84 -22.80
C ALA A 278 31.35 -9.80 -21.69
N PHE A 279 32.28 -8.87 -21.49
CA PHE A 279 32.08 -7.72 -20.62
C PHE A 279 31.21 -6.65 -21.31
N GLY A 280 30.28 -6.02 -20.60
CA GLY A 280 29.58 -4.81 -21.08
C GLY A 280 28.05 -4.82 -21.03
N GLY A 281 27.43 -5.88 -20.49
CA GLY A 281 25.98 -5.91 -20.26
C GLY A 281 25.55 -5.37 -18.89
N SER A 282 26.49 -5.27 -17.94
CA SER A 282 26.23 -4.90 -16.54
C SER A 282 26.66 -3.48 -16.25
N PHE A 283 25.82 -2.75 -15.53
CA PHE A 283 26.04 -1.34 -15.22
C PHE A 283 25.44 -0.95 -13.87
N VAL A 284 25.98 0.13 -13.30
CA VAL A 284 25.51 0.80 -12.09
C VAL A 284 25.35 2.30 -12.32
N ILE A 285 24.50 2.94 -11.52
CA ILE A 285 24.25 4.38 -11.51
C ILE A 285 24.08 4.80 -10.06
N ASN A 286 24.74 5.89 -9.64
CA ASN A 286 24.59 6.43 -8.30
C ASN A 286 23.15 6.91 -8.04
N ALA A 287 22.76 6.91 -6.77
CA ALA A 287 21.58 7.65 -6.37
C ALA A 287 21.71 9.14 -6.76
N GLY A 288 20.60 9.77 -7.15
CA GLY A 288 20.58 11.19 -7.58
C GLY A 288 20.90 11.41 -9.07
N GLU A 289 21.64 10.49 -9.69
CA GLU A 289 21.93 10.49 -11.14
C GLU A 289 20.90 9.68 -11.95
N SER A 290 20.17 8.79 -11.26
CA SER A 290 19.09 8.00 -11.85
C SER A 290 17.73 8.68 -11.74
N HIS A 291 16.96 8.62 -12.83
CA HIS A 291 15.55 9.03 -12.89
C HIS A 291 14.58 8.08 -12.14
N LYS A 292 15.08 6.99 -11.52
CA LYS A 292 14.25 5.92 -10.91
C LYS A 292 14.13 5.99 -9.38
N GLY A 293 14.74 6.99 -8.73
CA GLY A 293 14.79 7.10 -7.26
C GLY A 293 15.73 6.06 -6.63
N GLY A 294 16.86 6.53 -6.11
CA GLY A 294 17.93 5.68 -5.57
C GLY A 294 18.90 5.12 -6.61
N PHE A 295 19.82 4.27 -6.15
CA PHE A 295 20.82 3.66 -7.02
C PHE A 295 20.21 2.65 -8.00
N VAL A 296 20.89 2.44 -9.12
CA VAL A 296 20.52 1.43 -10.12
C VAL A 296 21.67 0.46 -10.30
N ILE A 297 21.33 -0.82 -10.42
CA ILE A 297 22.20 -1.85 -10.94
C ILE A 297 21.37 -2.75 -11.84
N GLY A 298 21.94 -3.14 -12.98
CA GLY A 298 21.26 -4.01 -13.92
C GLY A 298 22.24 -4.71 -14.85
N CYS A 299 21.76 -5.80 -15.45
CA CYS A 299 22.49 -6.57 -16.45
C CYS A 299 21.55 -6.93 -17.61
N GLN A 300 22.03 -6.77 -18.84
CA GLN A 300 21.26 -7.06 -20.06
C GLN A 300 21.37 -8.53 -20.53
N HIS A 301 22.12 -9.37 -19.82
CA HIS A 301 22.27 -10.78 -20.18
C HIS A 301 21.06 -11.61 -19.72
N ASN A 302 20.70 -12.62 -20.52
CA ASN A 302 19.51 -13.43 -20.28
C ASN A 302 19.51 -14.14 -18.91
N ALA A 303 20.69 -14.58 -18.43
CA ALA A 303 20.86 -15.20 -17.11
C ALA A 303 20.52 -14.27 -15.93
N CYS A 304 20.51 -12.97 -16.17
CA CYS A 304 20.19 -11.96 -15.17
C CYS A 304 18.73 -11.48 -15.23
N THR A 305 17.91 -12.00 -16.16
CA THR A 305 16.52 -11.60 -16.32
C THR A 305 15.70 -11.93 -15.07
N GLY A 306 15.01 -10.93 -14.52
CA GLY A 306 14.13 -11.10 -13.35
C GLY A 306 14.81 -10.93 -11.98
N ARG A 307 16.11 -10.63 -11.95
CA ARG A 307 16.82 -10.29 -10.70
C ARG A 307 16.55 -8.83 -10.29
N ASP A 308 16.34 -8.62 -9.00
CA ASP A 308 16.20 -7.29 -8.41
C ASP A 308 17.58 -6.66 -8.14
N ARG A 309 17.62 -5.33 -7.99
CA ARG A 309 18.85 -4.61 -7.64
C ARG A 309 19.51 -5.12 -6.36
N LEU A 310 18.73 -5.57 -5.38
CA LEU A 310 19.26 -6.12 -4.13
C LEU A 310 19.85 -7.52 -4.31
N ASP A 311 19.45 -8.27 -5.34
CA ASP A 311 20.06 -9.57 -5.65
C ASP A 311 21.50 -9.37 -6.14
N PHE A 312 21.73 -8.36 -6.99
CA PHE A 312 23.07 -7.99 -7.41
C PHE A 312 23.92 -7.47 -6.24
N LEU A 313 23.36 -6.59 -5.41
CA LEU A 313 24.06 -6.08 -4.23
C LEU A 313 24.41 -7.19 -3.23
N ALA A 314 23.52 -8.16 -3.03
CA ALA A 314 23.79 -9.32 -2.18
C ALA A 314 24.96 -10.16 -2.72
N GLU A 315 25.03 -10.35 -4.03
CA GLU A 315 26.10 -11.10 -4.67
C GLU A 315 27.44 -10.34 -4.65
N MET A 316 27.41 -9.02 -4.82
CA MET A 316 28.59 -8.16 -4.61
C MET A 316 29.17 -8.31 -3.19
N ILE A 317 28.30 -8.40 -2.18
CA ILE A 317 28.73 -8.62 -0.80
C ILE A 317 29.32 -10.01 -0.60
N LYS A 318 28.74 -11.04 -1.23
CA LYS A 318 29.31 -12.41 -1.16
C LYS A 318 30.66 -12.55 -1.86
N ARG A 319 30.92 -11.72 -2.87
CA ARG A 319 32.18 -11.66 -3.61
C ARG A 319 33.19 -10.69 -2.99
N ASP A 320 32.87 -10.13 -1.83
CA ASP A 320 33.68 -9.14 -1.12
C ASP A 320 33.99 -7.87 -1.94
N TRP A 321 33.12 -7.51 -2.89
CA TRP A 321 33.25 -6.25 -3.64
C TRP A 321 32.87 -5.04 -2.77
N LEU A 322 31.90 -5.25 -1.89
CA LEU A 322 31.39 -4.29 -0.92
C LEU A 322 31.11 -5.02 0.39
N THR A 323 31.24 -4.32 1.51
CA THR A 323 30.84 -4.83 2.81
C THR A 323 29.47 -4.28 3.21
N THR A 324 28.85 -4.87 4.23
CA THR A 324 27.62 -4.30 4.81
C THR A 324 27.86 -2.94 5.48
N GLU A 325 29.09 -2.65 5.92
CA GLU A 325 29.47 -1.36 6.51
C GLU A 325 29.46 -0.25 5.46
N ASP A 326 29.98 -0.53 4.27
CA ASP A 326 29.99 0.42 3.14
C ASP A 326 28.57 0.89 2.78
N LEU A 327 27.55 0.05 2.96
CA LEU A 327 26.17 0.42 2.69
C LEU A 327 25.62 1.53 3.60
N CYS A 328 26.21 1.70 4.79
CA CYS A 328 25.81 2.72 5.76
C CYS A 328 26.86 3.83 5.93
N ALA A 329 27.98 3.75 5.23
CA ALA A 329 29.06 4.73 5.35
C ALA A 329 28.64 6.06 4.74
N ASP A 330 28.79 7.15 5.51
CA ASP A 330 28.37 8.50 5.09
C ASP A 330 29.06 8.96 3.79
N GLU A 331 30.31 8.51 3.54
CA GLU A 331 31.07 8.79 2.33
C GLU A 331 30.44 8.22 1.04
N PHE A 332 29.57 7.22 1.16
CA PHE A 332 28.82 6.63 0.04
C PHE A 332 27.34 7.02 0.06
N GLN A 333 27.01 8.14 0.70
CA GLN A 333 25.67 8.71 0.71
C GLN A 333 25.67 10.12 0.13
N ILE A 334 24.61 10.48 -0.60
CA ILE A 334 24.33 11.87 -0.93
C ILE A 334 24.18 12.66 0.39
N GLU A 335 24.92 13.75 0.54
CA GLU A 335 24.74 14.67 1.65
C GLU A 335 23.34 15.30 1.60
N VAL A 336 22.46 14.88 2.53
CA VAL A 336 21.13 15.49 2.71
C VAL A 336 21.13 16.25 4.03
N GLY A 337 20.99 17.58 3.97
CA GLY A 337 20.89 18.42 5.16
C GLY A 337 19.73 17.98 6.06
N GLY A 338 20.04 17.50 7.27
CA GLY A 338 19.06 17.04 8.27
C GLY A 338 19.05 15.54 8.59
N ALA A 339 20.12 14.79 8.31
CA ALA A 339 20.25 13.34 8.54
C ALA A 339 20.32 12.90 10.03
N GLU A 340 19.71 13.62 10.97
CA GLU A 340 19.64 13.16 12.37
C GLU A 340 18.59 12.05 12.51
N GLY A 341 19.02 10.83 12.87
CA GLY A 341 18.14 9.72 13.26
C GLY A 341 18.05 8.52 12.30
N ARG A 342 18.96 8.36 11.32
CA ARG A 342 19.02 7.12 10.52
C ARG A 342 19.58 5.95 11.36
N PRO A 343 19.05 4.71 11.19
CA PRO A 343 19.57 3.56 11.91
C PRO A 343 21.02 3.24 11.53
N THR A 344 21.86 2.90 12.51
CA THR A 344 23.28 2.61 12.24
C THR A 344 23.48 1.24 11.60
N HIS A 345 24.67 1.00 11.04
CA HIS A 345 25.08 -0.34 10.59
C HIS A 345 24.88 -1.41 11.69
N GLY A 346 25.26 -1.09 12.93
CA GLY A 346 25.06 -1.96 14.08
C GLY A 346 23.59 -2.35 14.30
N GLU A 347 22.67 -1.41 14.15
CA GLU A 347 21.23 -1.65 14.30
C GLU A 347 20.64 -2.46 13.13
N LEU A 348 21.17 -2.28 11.93
CA LEU A 348 20.64 -2.89 10.70
C LEU A 348 21.19 -4.29 10.44
N PHE A 349 22.48 -4.50 10.69
CA PHE A 349 23.21 -5.70 10.27
C PHE A 349 23.73 -6.55 11.43
N LEU A 350 24.04 -5.93 12.58
CA LEU A 350 24.60 -6.61 13.77
C LEU A 350 23.57 -6.84 14.89
N GLY A 351 22.42 -6.16 14.85
CA GLY A 351 21.35 -6.28 15.85
C GLY A 351 21.64 -5.55 17.17
N GLU A 352 22.60 -4.64 17.18
CA GLU A 352 22.95 -3.84 18.35
C GLU A 352 21.86 -2.78 18.59
N ARG A 353 21.34 -2.68 19.82
CA ARG A 353 20.43 -1.59 20.20
C ARG A 353 21.27 -0.44 20.73
N THR A 354 21.19 0.74 20.11
CA THR A 354 21.81 1.92 20.68
C THR A 354 21.07 2.34 21.95
N ASN A 355 21.75 2.25 23.10
CA ASN A 355 21.32 2.89 24.35
C ASN A 355 21.64 4.39 24.25
N VAL A 356 20.90 5.12 23.41
CA VAL A 356 20.96 6.59 23.45
C VAL A 356 20.03 7.05 24.58
N GLN A 357 20.61 7.21 25.77
CA GLN A 357 19.98 7.93 26.88
C GLN A 357 19.63 9.36 26.41
N PRO A 358 18.39 9.85 26.58
CA PRO A 358 18.10 11.25 26.36
C PRO A 358 18.90 12.09 27.34
N ARG A 359 19.60 13.11 26.83
CA ARG A 359 20.29 14.11 27.64
C ARG A 359 19.37 14.67 28.73
N GLU A 360 19.87 14.65 29.96
CA GLU A 360 19.28 15.24 31.16
C GLU A 360 18.77 16.66 30.88
N SER A 361 17.47 16.89 31.10
CA SER A 361 16.97 18.22 31.42
C SER A 361 16.89 18.34 32.94
N ALA A 362 17.47 19.42 33.45
CA ALA A 362 17.80 19.62 34.84
C ALA A 362 16.59 19.63 35.78
N ASN A 363 16.82 19.05 36.96
CA ASN A 363 16.04 19.13 38.20
C ASN A 363 15.39 20.49 38.49
N LEU A 364 14.08 20.47 38.71
CA LEU A 364 13.32 21.17 39.77
C LEU A 364 12.08 20.27 39.97
N GLY A 365 11.67 19.74 41.12
CA GLY A 365 11.84 20.07 42.52
C GLY A 365 10.67 19.37 43.24
N ASP A 366 10.93 19.00 44.49
CA ASP A 366 10.17 18.14 45.40
C ASP A 366 8.65 18.44 45.53
N GLY A 367 7.91 17.41 45.96
CA GLY A 367 6.46 17.37 46.03
C GLY A 367 5.82 18.32 47.03
N THR A 368 4.56 18.70 46.76
CA THR A 368 3.64 19.13 47.81
C THR A 368 2.19 18.87 47.39
N VAL A 369 1.47 18.18 48.26
CA VAL A 369 0.02 17.98 48.22
C VAL A 369 -0.69 19.28 48.60
N PHE A 370 -1.64 19.76 47.78
CA PHE A 370 -2.70 20.65 48.26
C PHE A 370 -4.07 20.35 47.63
N LYS A 371 -5.08 20.34 48.50
CA LYS A 371 -6.52 20.17 48.22
C LYS A 371 -7.12 21.43 47.58
N HIS A 372 -8.22 21.20 46.86
CA HIS A 372 -9.18 22.12 46.24
C HIS A 372 -9.23 23.60 46.69
N ALA A 373 -9.26 24.49 45.69
CA ALA A 373 -10.20 25.60 45.59
C ALA A 373 -10.41 26.04 44.11
N SER A 374 -11.66 26.36 43.78
CA SER A 374 -12.24 26.95 42.55
C SER A 374 -11.39 28.09 41.91
N ASN A 375 -11.34 28.38 40.60
CA ASN A 375 -12.45 28.83 39.74
C ASN A 375 -11.92 29.12 38.29
N GLN A 376 -12.78 28.91 37.29
CA GLN A 376 -12.94 29.67 36.01
C GLN A 376 -11.77 29.87 35.03
N ASN A 377 -11.71 29.01 34.01
CA ASN A 377 -11.88 29.37 32.57
C ASN A 377 -11.53 28.16 31.69
N ALA A 378 -12.53 27.33 31.41
CA ALA A 378 -12.45 26.33 30.34
C ALA A 378 -13.75 26.43 29.55
N LEU A 379 -13.67 26.98 28.33
CA LEU A 379 -14.71 26.78 27.34
C LEU A 379 -14.75 25.26 27.06
N SER A 380 -15.88 24.62 27.38
CA SER A 380 -16.07 23.19 27.13
C SER A 380 -15.93 22.88 25.65
N ASP A 381 -15.37 21.71 25.30
CA ASP A 381 -15.20 21.23 23.92
C ASP A 381 -16.48 21.28 23.06
N ALA A 382 -17.65 21.23 23.69
CA ALA A 382 -18.95 21.43 23.03
C ALA A 382 -19.14 22.86 22.46
N ALA A 383 -18.62 23.89 23.12
CA ALA A 383 -18.67 25.27 22.66
C ALA A 383 -17.69 25.53 21.51
N LEU A 384 -16.55 24.81 21.50
CA LEU A 384 -15.59 24.86 20.40
C LEU A 384 -16.14 24.15 19.14
N ALA A 385 -16.80 23.00 19.33
CA ALA A 385 -17.48 22.27 18.26
C ALA A 385 -18.67 23.06 17.68
N ASP A 386 -19.47 23.71 18.52
CA ASP A 386 -20.58 24.57 18.10
C ASP A 386 -20.09 25.85 17.38
N ALA A 387 -18.95 26.42 17.81
CA ALA A 387 -18.31 27.53 17.10
C ALA A 387 -17.77 27.11 15.72
N LEU A 388 -17.12 25.95 15.61
CA LEU A 388 -16.62 25.39 14.35
C LEU A 388 -17.76 25.01 13.39
N LEU A 389 -18.85 24.41 13.88
CA LEU A 389 -20.04 24.10 13.08
C LEU A 389 -20.74 25.37 12.60
N LYS A 390 -20.80 26.43 13.43
CA LYS A 390 -21.33 27.73 13.03
C LYS A 390 -20.44 28.43 12.00
N ASP A 391 -19.13 28.22 12.02
CA ASP A 391 -18.20 28.77 11.04
C ASP A 391 -18.19 27.99 9.71
N VAL A 392 -18.38 26.67 9.73
CA VAL A 392 -18.58 25.86 8.51
C VAL A 392 -19.94 26.14 7.86
N ALA A 393 -20.99 26.35 8.67
CA ALA A 393 -22.31 26.75 8.17
C ALA A 393 -22.34 28.17 7.54
N LYS A 394 -21.33 29.02 7.83
CA LYS A 394 -21.15 30.30 7.13
C LYS A 394 -20.57 30.14 5.72
N LEU A 395 -19.92 29.01 5.43
CA LEU A 395 -19.27 28.75 4.14
C LEU A 395 -20.14 27.95 3.17
N TYR A 396 -21.12 27.18 3.67
CA TYR A 396 -22.00 26.36 2.84
C TYR A 396 -23.45 26.41 3.32
N ARG A 397 -24.39 26.59 2.38
CA ARG A 397 -25.83 26.60 2.64
C ARG A 397 -26.55 25.70 1.64
N PHE A 398 -27.37 24.78 2.13
CA PHE A 398 -28.22 23.97 1.25
C PHE A 398 -29.46 24.77 0.83
N ASN A 399 -29.70 24.87 -0.48
CA ASN A 399 -30.89 25.49 -1.05
C ASN A 399 -31.97 24.42 -1.21
N THR A 400 -33.03 24.50 -0.39
CA THR A 400 -34.12 23.51 -0.40
C THR A 400 -34.95 23.53 -1.68
N ASP A 401 -35.10 24.70 -2.31
CA ASP A 401 -35.92 24.87 -3.51
C ASP A 401 -35.24 24.28 -4.75
N ARG A 402 -33.90 24.33 -4.78
CA ARG A 402 -33.09 23.79 -5.88
C ARG A 402 -32.43 22.44 -5.58
N ARG A 403 -32.50 21.97 -4.33
CA ARG A 403 -31.83 20.75 -3.84
C ARG A 403 -30.32 20.71 -4.10
N GLU A 404 -29.65 21.87 -3.98
CA GLU A 404 -28.22 22.02 -4.26
C GLU A 404 -27.47 22.71 -3.11
N TRP A 405 -26.19 22.38 -2.94
CA TRP A 405 -25.31 23.04 -1.98
C TRP A 405 -24.71 24.31 -2.59
N MET A 406 -24.89 25.45 -1.91
CA MET A 406 -24.32 26.73 -2.27
C MET A 406 -23.08 26.99 -1.42
N ARG A 407 -22.04 27.60 -2.01
CA ARG A 407 -20.83 28.03 -1.31
C ARG A 407 -20.83 29.54 -1.20
N PHE A 408 -20.42 30.07 -0.05
CA PHE A 408 -20.22 31.50 0.14
C PHE A 408 -18.86 31.90 -0.44
N ASP A 409 -18.85 32.75 -1.46
CA ASP A 409 -17.64 33.40 -1.93
C ASP A 409 -17.40 34.66 -1.10
N ALA A 410 -16.44 34.57 -0.17
CA ALA A 410 -16.08 35.65 0.72
C ALA A 410 -15.46 36.86 -0.01
N ASN A 411 -14.84 36.65 -1.18
CA ASN A 411 -14.22 37.72 -1.96
C ASN A 411 -15.26 38.56 -2.72
N ARG A 412 -16.40 37.95 -3.06
CA ARG A 412 -17.50 38.61 -3.79
C ARG A 412 -18.72 38.90 -2.92
N LEU A 413 -18.74 38.42 -1.68
CA LEU A 413 -19.85 38.53 -0.73
C LEU A 413 -21.20 38.00 -1.28
N ILE A 414 -21.14 36.97 -2.12
CA ILE A 414 -22.32 36.33 -2.73
C ILE A 414 -22.29 34.82 -2.53
N TRP A 415 -23.48 34.21 -2.59
CA TRP A 415 -23.64 32.76 -2.62
C TRP A 415 -23.60 32.28 -4.07
N GLU A 416 -22.61 31.47 -4.41
CA GLU A 416 -22.49 30.89 -5.75
C GLU A 416 -22.94 29.42 -5.70
N PHE A 417 -23.70 29.00 -6.72
CA PHE A 417 -24.00 27.59 -6.95
C PHE A 417 -22.71 26.93 -7.44
N GLY A 418 -22.29 25.84 -6.80
CA GLY A 418 -21.15 25.08 -7.29
C GLY A 418 -21.45 24.59 -8.71
N ALA A 419 -20.62 24.97 -9.69
CA ALA A 419 -20.84 24.64 -11.09
C ALA A 419 -20.90 23.12 -11.29
N SER A 420 -22.12 22.60 -11.45
CA SER A 420 -22.42 21.24 -11.84
C SER A 420 -22.68 21.21 -13.35
N ASP A 421 -21.63 21.36 -14.16
CA ASP A 421 -21.76 21.39 -15.64
C ASP A 421 -22.07 20.03 -16.29
N HIS A 422 -22.38 19.00 -15.50
CA HIS A 422 -22.77 17.69 -16.03
C HIS A 422 -23.96 17.14 -15.27
N LEU A 423 -25.18 17.57 -15.64
CA LEU A 423 -26.45 16.85 -15.47
C LEU A 423 -27.62 17.63 -16.14
N ARG A 424 -27.51 17.92 -17.44
CA ARG A 424 -28.67 18.23 -18.30
C ARG A 424 -28.49 17.58 -19.67
N ASN A 425 -29.62 17.13 -20.23
CA ASN A 425 -29.87 16.32 -21.44
C ASN A 425 -30.05 14.82 -21.09
N ASP A 426 -31.18 14.16 -21.31
CA ASP A 426 -32.45 14.51 -21.94
C ASP A 426 -33.52 13.52 -21.44
N VAL A 427 -34.59 14.02 -20.82
CA VAL A 427 -35.92 13.39 -20.85
C VAL A 427 -36.94 14.51 -20.79
N THR A 428 -37.44 14.92 -21.96
CA THR A 428 -38.86 15.17 -22.28
C THR A 428 -38.94 15.80 -23.66
N ASN A 429 -39.47 15.06 -24.63
CA ASN A 429 -40.51 15.57 -25.52
C ASN A 429 -41.29 14.37 -26.05
N GLY A 430 -42.45 14.13 -25.44
CA GLY A 430 -43.54 13.44 -26.09
C GLY A 430 -44.45 14.49 -26.69
N LEU A 431 -44.45 14.56 -28.03
CA LEU A 431 -45.58 14.84 -28.90
C LEU A 431 -45.25 14.26 -30.28
#